data_AF-U2IRD9-F1
#
_entry.id   AF-U2IRD9-F1
#
_cell.length_a   1.000
_cell.length_b   1.000
_cell.length_c   1.000
_cell.angle_alpha   90.00
_cell.angle_beta   90.00
_cell.angle_gamma   90.00
#
_symmetry.space_group_name_H-M   'P 1'
#
loop_
_entity.id
_entity.type
_entity.pdbx_description
1 polymer ?
#
loop_
_entity_poly.entity_id
_entity_poly.type
_entity_poly.pdbx_seq_one_letter_code
_entity_poly.pdbx_strand_id
1 'polypeptide(L)'
;MTGKLSFENEAVIQDSLYGDVEITINLSKPEKNPKAIAAAKQAKASSYPKCQLCMENEGYQGRIDHPARANHRIIRLDLLGQEWGFQYSPYAYFNEHCIFLDHQHVPMQITQETFAQLLEIVDQFPGYFAGSNSDLPIVGGSILTHNHYQGGRHVFPMEKAGLDLTILSTLRIFPKSQQVSSNGLCR
;
A
#
# COMPACT_ATOMS: atom_id res chain seq x y z
N MET A 1 -7.96 34.62 7.90
CA MET A 1 -6.72 33.86 7.63
C MET A 1 -7.11 32.43 7.29
N THR A 2 -7.40 32.15 6.03
CA THR A 2 -7.65 30.80 5.54
C THR A 2 -6.32 30.10 5.31
N GLY A 3 -5.77 29.51 6.37
CA GLY A 3 -4.62 28.62 6.25
C GLY A 3 -5.05 27.37 5.48
N LYS A 4 -4.60 27.24 4.24
CA LYS A 4 -4.57 25.93 3.57
C LYS A 4 -3.63 25.06 4.41
N LEU A 5 -4.19 24.15 5.22
CA LEU A 5 -3.46 22.98 5.70
C LEU A 5 -3.33 22.01 4.52
N SER A 6 -2.49 22.34 3.53
CA SER A 6 -2.08 21.37 2.53
C SER A 6 -0.92 20.58 3.12
N PHE A 7 -1.23 19.49 3.81
CA PHE A 7 -0.27 18.41 4.09
C PHE A 7 -0.04 17.59 2.80
N GLU A 8 0.24 18.29 1.69
CA GLU A 8 0.59 17.65 0.44
C GLU A 8 2.07 17.28 0.54
N ASN A 9 2.40 16.04 0.17
CA ASN A 9 3.78 15.61 0.13
C ASN A 9 4.54 16.48 -0.87
N GLU A 10 5.77 16.86 -0.52
CA GLU A 10 6.64 17.55 -1.46
C GLU A 10 7.20 16.52 -2.42
N ALA A 11 6.98 16.73 -3.73
CA ALA A 11 7.50 15.91 -4.80
C ALA A 11 8.44 16.73 -5.68
N VAL A 12 9.62 16.20 -5.94
CA VAL A 12 10.59 16.76 -6.89
C VAL A 12 10.79 15.74 -8.00
N ILE A 13 10.63 16.20 -9.25
CA ILE A 13 10.92 15.42 -10.44
C ILE A 13 12.32 15.80 -10.93
N GLN A 14 13.13 14.81 -11.26
CA GLN A 14 14.46 14.97 -11.84
C GLN A 14 14.59 14.10 -13.10
N ASP A 15 15.02 14.71 -14.20
CA ASP A 15 15.25 13.98 -15.45
C ASP A 15 16.43 13.01 -15.31
N SER A 16 16.29 11.82 -15.89
CA SER A 16 17.38 10.83 -15.96
C SER A 16 17.41 10.13 -17.32
N LEU A 17 18.50 9.39 -17.59
CA LEU A 17 18.65 8.58 -18.80
C LEU A 17 17.58 7.47 -18.94
N TYR A 18 16.91 7.10 -17.84
CA TYR A 18 15.91 6.03 -17.79
C TYR A 18 14.48 6.56 -17.58
N GLY A 19 14.27 7.86 -17.85
CA GLY A 19 13.02 8.57 -17.58
C GLY A 19 13.06 9.36 -16.27
N ASP A 20 11.96 10.03 -15.97
CA ASP A 20 11.83 10.90 -14.81
C ASP A 20 11.97 10.12 -13.50
N VAL A 21 12.73 10.68 -12.55
CA VAL A 21 12.81 10.18 -11.18
C VAL A 21 11.98 11.09 -10.31
N GLU A 22 11.00 10.53 -9.61
CA GLU A 22 10.19 11.25 -8.64
C GLU A 22 10.69 10.95 -7.22
N ILE A 23 11.01 12.01 -6.49
CA ILE A 23 11.45 11.96 -5.09
C ILE A 23 10.39 12.65 -4.24
N THR A 24 9.79 11.90 -3.31
CA THR A 24 8.74 12.42 -2.43
C THR A 24 9.16 12.42 -0.96
N ILE A 25 8.83 13.48 -0.23
CA ILE A 25 8.95 13.52 1.23
C ILE A 25 7.58 13.32 1.85
N ASN A 26 7.43 12.26 2.64
CA ASN A 26 6.18 11.98 3.33
C ASN A 26 6.07 12.81 4.62
N LEU A 27 5.36 13.94 4.51
CA LEU A 27 5.13 14.86 5.63
C LEU A 27 3.98 14.41 6.55
N SER A 28 3.19 13.42 6.12
CA SER A 28 2.06 12.90 6.90
C SER A 28 2.50 11.97 8.03
N LYS A 29 3.71 11.38 7.96
CA LYS A 29 4.23 10.48 8.99
C LYS A 29 4.85 11.30 10.14
N PRO A 30 4.28 11.26 11.37
CA PRO A 30 4.79 12.06 12.47
C PRO A 30 6.17 11.58 12.92
N GLU A 31 7.09 12.52 13.13
CA GLU A 31 8.40 12.25 13.71
C GLU A 31 8.26 11.85 15.18
N LYS A 32 9.03 10.83 15.62
CA LYS A 32 8.97 10.36 17.01
C LYS A 32 9.88 11.21 17.90
N ASN A 33 9.29 12.02 18.78
CA ASN A 33 10.04 12.80 19.77
C ASN A 33 10.75 11.87 20.79
N PRO A 34 12.03 12.10 21.14
CA PRO A 34 12.77 11.33 22.16
C PRO A 34 12.04 11.19 23.50
N LYS A 35 11.31 12.23 23.94
CA LYS A 35 10.51 12.17 25.18
C LYS A 35 9.33 11.20 25.08
N ALA A 36 8.69 11.12 23.92
CA ALA A 36 7.61 10.17 23.67
C ALA A 36 8.11 8.72 23.62
N ILE A 37 9.33 8.52 23.08
CA ILE A 37 10.00 7.20 23.11
C ILE A 37 10.30 6.77 24.54
N ALA A 38 10.77 7.68 25.39
CA ALA A 38 11.05 7.40 26.81
C ALA A 38 9.77 7.07 27.60
N ALA A 39 8.68 7.81 27.36
CA ALA A 39 7.39 7.56 28.00
C ALA A 39 6.76 6.22 27.57
N ALA A 40 6.87 5.86 26.28
CA ALA A 40 6.37 4.58 25.76
C ALA A 40 7.09 3.37 26.39
N LYS A 41 8.38 3.48 26.73
CA LYS A 41 9.11 2.41 27.44
C LYS A 41 8.61 2.14 28.85
N GLN A 42 7.94 3.10 29.49
CA GLN A 42 7.43 2.99 30.86
C GLN A 42 5.93 2.68 30.92
N ALA A 43 5.23 2.71 29.77
CA ALA A 43 3.81 2.44 29.70
C ALA A 43 3.51 0.95 29.92
N LYS A 44 2.38 0.65 30.57
CA LYS A 44 1.86 -0.72 30.66
C LYS A 44 1.59 -1.24 29.25
N ALA A 45 2.14 -2.41 28.94
CA ALA A 45 1.86 -3.08 27.67
C ALA A 45 0.35 -3.31 27.55
N SER A 46 -0.26 -2.76 26.50
CA SER A 46 -1.63 -3.05 26.10
C SER A 46 -1.62 -4.08 24.97
N SER A 47 -2.55 -5.02 25.00
CA SER A 47 -2.73 -6.05 23.96
C SER A 47 -3.77 -5.67 22.90
N TYR A 48 -4.44 -4.52 23.02
CA TYR A 48 -5.55 -4.13 22.16
C TYR A 48 -5.47 -2.66 21.69
N PRO A 49 -5.57 -2.37 20.38
CA PRO A 49 -5.42 -3.30 19.27
C PRO A 49 -4.01 -3.92 19.24
N LYS A 50 -3.88 -5.13 18.69
CA LYS A 50 -2.61 -5.87 18.68
C LYS A 50 -1.54 -5.20 17.81
N CYS A 51 -1.92 -4.58 16.69
CA CYS A 51 -1.06 -3.74 15.87
C CYS A 51 -1.86 -2.62 15.19
N GLN A 52 -1.21 -1.81 14.36
CA GLN A 52 -1.79 -0.65 13.67
C GLN A 52 -2.71 -1.02 12.48
N LEU A 53 -2.71 -2.30 12.07
CA LEU A 53 -3.48 -2.81 10.92
C LEU A 53 -4.62 -3.72 11.35
N CYS A 54 -4.79 -3.99 12.65
CA CYS A 54 -5.93 -4.74 13.12
C CYS A 54 -7.24 -3.98 12.83
N MET A 55 -8.30 -4.71 12.47
CA MET A 55 -9.63 -4.15 12.18
C MET A 55 -10.18 -3.33 13.35
N GLU A 56 -9.82 -3.71 14.57
CA GLU A 56 -10.14 -3.06 15.83
C GLU A 56 -9.62 -1.61 15.96
N ASN A 57 -8.76 -1.18 15.05
CA ASN A 57 -8.35 0.21 14.94
C ASN A 57 -9.47 1.12 14.45
N GLU A 58 -10.46 0.62 13.72
CA GLU A 58 -11.59 1.41 13.24
C GLU A 58 -12.33 2.08 14.41
N GLY A 59 -12.27 3.41 14.50
CA GLY A 59 -12.88 4.15 15.60
C GLY A 59 -12.08 4.20 16.90
N TYR A 60 -10.90 3.58 16.97
CA TYR A 60 -10.10 3.52 18.21
C TYR A 60 -9.56 4.90 18.62
N GLN A 61 -9.71 5.29 19.88
CA GLN A 61 -9.30 6.62 20.37
C GLN A 61 -7.77 6.77 20.53
N GLY A 62 -7.02 5.67 20.42
CA GLY A 62 -5.57 5.68 20.61
C GLY A 62 -5.16 5.66 22.09
N ARG A 63 -3.85 5.59 22.29
CA ARG A 63 -3.13 5.68 23.57
C ARG A 63 -1.70 6.17 23.30
N ILE A 64 -0.90 6.35 24.34
CA ILE A 64 0.41 7.02 24.23
C ILE A 64 1.37 6.38 23.20
N ASP A 65 1.30 5.07 23.03
CA ASP A 65 2.12 4.26 22.13
C ASP A 65 1.36 3.80 20.87
N HIS A 66 0.10 4.20 20.70
CA HIS A 66 -0.77 3.76 19.62
C HIS A 66 -1.66 4.91 19.12
N PRO A 67 -1.46 5.42 17.90
CA PRO A 67 -2.14 6.61 17.40
C PRO A 67 -3.66 6.42 17.34
N ALA A 68 -4.37 7.53 17.51
CA ALA A 68 -5.82 7.57 17.35
C ALA A 68 -6.24 7.25 15.90
N ARG A 69 -7.39 6.58 15.78
CA ARG A 69 -8.03 6.12 14.55
C ARG A 69 -9.56 6.35 14.61
N ALA A 70 -10.00 7.32 15.41
CA ALA A 70 -11.42 7.64 15.64
C ALA A 70 -12.23 7.87 14.34
N ASN A 71 -11.60 8.52 13.35
CA ASN A 71 -12.21 8.78 12.03
C ASN A 71 -11.76 7.78 10.96
N HIS A 72 -10.88 6.84 11.30
CA HIS A 72 -10.41 5.83 10.36
C HIS A 72 -11.54 4.86 10.08
N ARG A 73 -11.73 4.52 8.79
CA ARG A 73 -12.76 3.60 8.34
C ARG A 73 -12.14 2.54 7.46
N ILE A 74 -12.61 1.32 7.64
CA ILE A 74 -12.12 0.16 6.93
C ILE A 74 -13.33 -0.44 6.20
N ILE A 75 -13.25 -0.51 4.88
CA ILE A 75 -14.25 -1.18 4.05
C ILE A 75 -13.95 -2.68 4.10
N ARG A 76 -14.96 -3.51 4.35
CA ARG A 76 -14.80 -4.97 4.32
C ARG A 76 -14.83 -5.45 2.88
N LEU A 77 -13.93 -6.36 2.53
CA LEU A 77 -13.75 -6.95 1.22
C LEU A 77 -13.72 -8.47 1.34
N ASP A 78 -14.08 -9.14 0.25
CA ASP A 78 -13.82 -10.57 0.06
C ASP A 78 -12.67 -10.69 -0.94
N LEU A 79 -11.61 -11.42 -0.56
CA LEU A 79 -10.56 -11.84 -1.48
C LEU A 79 -10.47 -13.37 -1.42
N LEU A 80 -10.81 -14.04 -2.52
CA LEU A 80 -10.80 -15.50 -2.65
C LEU A 80 -11.63 -16.21 -1.56
N GLY A 81 -12.75 -15.63 -1.13
CA GLY A 81 -13.60 -16.17 -0.05
C GLY A 81 -13.07 -15.90 1.36
N GLN A 82 -12.05 -15.05 1.51
CA GLN A 82 -11.50 -14.63 2.79
C GLN A 82 -11.92 -13.20 3.12
N GLU A 83 -12.18 -12.93 4.40
CA GLU A 83 -12.50 -11.59 4.86
C GLU A 83 -11.25 -10.71 4.92
N TRP A 84 -11.27 -9.62 4.17
CA TRP A 84 -10.22 -8.61 4.12
C TRP A 84 -10.80 -7.23 4.43
N GLY A 85 -9.91 -6.28 4.65
CA GLY A 85 -10.20 -4.87 4.85
C GLY A 85 -9.49 -4.02 3.82
N PHE A 86 -10.08 -2.88 3.50
CA PHE A 86 -9.49 -1.82 2.71
C PHE A 86 -9.60 -0.50 3.46
N GLN A 87 -8.50 0.22 3.55
CA GLN A 87 -8.48 1.56 4.14
C GLN A 87 -7.52 2.46 3.36
N TYR A 88 -7.81 3.76 3.31
CA TYR A 88 -6.80 4.71 2.88
C TYR A 88 -5.68 4.81 3.91
N SER A 89 -4.44 4.92 3.44
CA SER A 89 -3.28 4.99 4.32
C SER A 89 -3.34 6.28 5.15
N PRO A 90 -3.20 6.21 6.49
CA PRO A 90 -3.10 7.42 7.31
C PRO A 90 -1.79 8.18 7.04
N TYR A 91 -0.83 7.56 6.35
CA TYR A 91 0.44 8.14 5.96
C TYR A 91 0.61 8.07 4.42
N ALA A 92 -0.32 8.69 3.70
CA ALA A 92 -0.41 8.62 2.24
C ALA A 92 0.83 9.19 1.53
N TYR A 93 1.30 8.54 0.46
CA TYR A 93 2.33 9.08 -0.45
C TYR A 93 1.70 9.81 -1.64
N PHE A 94 0.53 9.34 -2.08
CA PHE A 94 -0.28 9.89 -3.15
C PHE A 94 -1.77 9.81 -2.75
N ASN A 95 -2.63 10.53 -3.48
CA ASN A 95 -4.03 10.78 -3.09
C ASN A 95 -4.82 9.52 -2.69
N GLU A 96 -4.71 8.46 -3.49
CA GLU A 96 -5.48 7.22 -3.28
C GLU A 96 -4.64 6.09 -2.68
N HIS A 97 -3.55 6.43 -1.97
CA HIS A 97 -2.70 5.43 -1.32
C HIS A 97 -3.53 4.66 -0.28
N CYS A 98 -3.64 3.35 -0.47
CA CYS A 98 -4.46 2.48 0.34
C CYS A 98 -3.70 1.25 0.82
N ILE A 99 -4.29 0.61 1.83
CA ILE A 99 -3.81 -0.62 2.44
C ILE A 99 -4.96 -1.63 2.38
N PHE A 100 -4.68 -2.80 1.81
CA PHE A 100 -5.53 -3.97 1.95
C PHE A 100 -4.98 -4.81 3.11
N LEU A 101 -5.79 -5.17 4.08
CA LEU A 101 -5.34 -5.83 5.31
C LEU A 101 -6.17 -7.09 5.58
N ASP A 102 -5.50 -8.16 5.98
CA ASP A 102 -6.18 -9.38 6.41
C ASP A 102 -7.05 -9.07 7.64
N HIS A 103 -8.27 -9.61 7.71
CA HIS A 103 -9.09 -9.47 8.91
C HIS A 103 -8.38 -10.09 10.14
N GLN A 104 -7.64 -11.18 9.94
CA GLN A 104 -6.89 -11.86 11.00
C GLN A 104 -5.53 -11.20 11.22
N HIS A 105 -5.11 -11.13 12.48
CA HIS A 105 -3.73 -10.75 12.83
C HIS A 105 -2.81 -11.94 12.63
N VAL A 106 -2.41 -12.17 11.38
CA VAL A 106 -1.43 -13.18 10.98
C VAL A 106 -0.21 -12.53 10.35
N PRO A 107 1.02 -13.01 10.59
CA PRO A 107 2.21 -12.45 9.96
C PRO A 107 2.13 -12.50 8.43
N MET A 108 2.71 -11.48 7.78
CA MET A 108 2.83 -11.42 6.33
C MET A 108 3.64 -12.61 5.80
N GLN A 109 3.16 -13.21 4.71
CA GLN A 109 3.85 -14.28 4.00
C GLN A 109 3.62 -14.12 2.49
N ILE A 110 4.65 -14.39 1.70
CA ILE A 110 4.51 -14.42 0.24
C ILE A 110 4.32 -15.87 -0.20
N THR A 111 3.13 -16.16 -0.71
CA THR A 111 2.75 -17.50 -1.19
C THR A 111 2.18 -17.41 -2.61
N GLN A 112 1.82 -18.56 -3.21
CA GLN A 112 1.10 -18.56 -4.49
C GLN A 112 -0.24 -17.80 -4.39
N GLU A 113 -0.91 -17.92 -3.24
CA GLU A 113 -2.18 -17.25 -2.96
C GLU A 113 -2.03 -15.72 -2.94
N THR A 114 -0.90 -15.20 -2.47
CA THR A 114 -0.59 -13.76 -2.54
C THR A 114 -0.77 -13.21 -3.95
N PHE A 115 -0.27 -13.91 -4.97
CA PHE A 115 -0.42 -13.46 -6.35
C PHE A 115 -1.86 -13.50 -6.84
N ALA A 116 -2.63 -14.54 -6.44
CA ALA A 116 -4.04 -14.63 -6.79
C ALA A 116 -4.85 -13.48 -6.13
N GLN A 117 -4.59 -13.17 -4.86
CA GLN A 117 -5.21 -12.06 -4.15
C GLN A 117 -4.86 -10.70 -4.76
N LEU A 118 -3.59 -10.47 -5.13
CA LEU A 118 -3.15 -9.25 -5.80
C LEU A 118 -3.83 -9.05 -7.17
N LEU A 119 -4.01 -10.14 -7.93
CA LEU A 119 -4.74 -10.11 -9.19
C LEU A 119 -6.23 -9.82 -8.99
N GLU A 120 -6.86 -10.45 -8.00
CA GLU A 120 -8.26 -10.17 -7.67
C GLU A 120 -8.49 -8.72 -7.22
N ILE A 121 -7.55 -8.13 -6.50
CA ILE A 121 -7.62 -6.71 -6.12
C ILE A 121 -7.67 -5.82 -7.37
N VAL A 122 -6.80 -6.03 -8.36
CA VAL A 122 -6.80 -5.18 -9.56
C VAL A 122 -8.01 -5.42 -10.46
N ASP A 123 -8.61 -6.61 -10.38
CA ASP A 123 -9.90 -6.90 -11.03
C ASP A 123 -11.07 -6.19 -10.34
N GLN A 124 -11.10 -6.16 -9.00
CA GLN A 124 -12.13 -5.45 -8.21
C GLN A 124 -11.99 -3.92 -8.27
N PHE A 125 -10.76 -3.40 -8.40
CA PHE A 125 -10.45 -1.98 -8.42
C PHE A 125 -9.72 -1.58 -9.72
N PRO A 126 -10.44 -1.42 -10.85
CA PRO A 126 -9.82 -1.08 -12.12
C PRO A 126 -8.98 0.20 -12.07
N GLY A 127 -7.72 0.09 -12.52
CA GLY A 127 -6.77 1.20 -12.52
C GLY A 127 -6.07 1.45 -11.18
N TYR A 128 -6.27 0.59 -10.19
CA TYR A 128 -5.42 0.52 -9.02
C TYR A 128 -4.25 -0.42 -9.30
N PHE A 129 -3.14 -0.20 -8.61
CA PHE A 129 -2.12 -1.22 -8.41
C PHE A 129 -2.25 -1.80 -7.01
N ALA A 130 -1.74 -3.02 -6.83
CA ALA A 130 -1.56 -3.64 -5.53
C ALA A 130 -0.23 -4.37 -5.50
N GLY A 131 0.42 -4.38 -4.35
CA GLY A 131 1.70 -5.06 -4.16
C GLY A 131 1.95 -5.39 -2.69
N SER A 132 2.73 -6.45 -2.47
CA SER A 132 3.24 -6.79 -1.15
C SER A 132 4.70 -6.38 -1.01
N ASN A 133 5.09 -6.02 0.21
CA ASN A 133 6.51 -6.06 0.55
C ASN A 133 6.94 -7.53 0.65
N SER A 134 8.23 -7.81 0.49
CA SER A 134 8.73 -9.17 0.74
C SER A 134 8.71 -9.48 2.24
N ASP A 135 8.49 -10.74 2.56
CA ASP A 135 8.47 -11.31 3.91
C ASP A 135 9.87 -11.52 4.52
N LEU A 136 10.93 -11.01 3.87
CA LEU A 136 12.30 -11.11 4.38
C LEU A 136 12.53 -10.10 5.53
N PRO A 137 13.28 -10.47 6.59
CA PRO A 137 13.46 -9.62 7.78
C PRO A 137 14.11 -8.23 7.57
N ILE A 138 14.68 -7.96 6.39
CA ILE A 138 15.54 -6.79 6.12
C ILE A 138 14.94 -5.89 5.01
N VAL A 139 13.85 -6.32 4.36
CA VAL A 139 13.26 -5.57 3.24
C VAL A 139 12.09 -4.70 3.73
N GLY A 140 12.34 -3.39 3.79
CA GLY A 140 11.29 -2.38 3.99
C GLY A 140 10.80 -2.21 5.43
N GLY A 141 10.35 -0.99 5.77
CA GLY A 141 9.80 -0.63 7.08
C GLY A 141 8.39 -1.19 7.35
N SER A 142 8.12 -2.40 6.90
CA SER A 142 6.80 -3.02 6.86
C SER A 142 6.38 -3.55 8.22
N ILE A 143 5.06 -3.55 8.46
CA ILE A 143 4.47 -4.20 9.64
C ILE A 143 4.36 -5.69 9.31
N LEU A 144 5.46 -6.44 9.50
CA LEU A 144 5.50 -7.87 9.16
C LEU A 144 4.60 -8.74 10.04
N THR A 145 4.11 -8.20 11.16
CA THR A 145 3.26 -8.92 12.12
C THR A 145 1.81 -9.08 11.65
N HIS A 146 1.39 -8.38 10.59
CA HIS A 146 0.01 -8.43 10.09
C HIS A 146 0.02 -8.42 8.55
N ASN A 147 -0.61 -9.40 7.93
CA ASN A 147 -0.64 -9.58 6.49
C ASN A 147 -1.41 -8.44 5.79
N HIS A 148 -0.78 -7.79 4.83
CA HIS A 148 -1.35 -6.63 4.14
C HIS A 148 -0.68 -6.36 2.80
N TYR A 149 -1.41 -5.70 1.90
CA TYR A 149 -0.91 -5.19 0.64
C TYR A 149 -1.00 -3.67 0.60
N GLN A 150 -0.05 -3.06 -0.10
CA GLN A 150 -0.06 -1.64 -0.42
C GLN A 150 -0.63 -1.48 -1.81
N GLY A 151 -1.39 -0.41 -2.04
CA GLY A 151 -1.94 -0.15 -3.36
C GLY A 151 -2.53 1.23 -3.49
N GLY A 152 -3.33 1.38 -4.53
CA GLY A 152 -4.07 2.60 -4.80
C GLY A 152 -3.98 2.99 -6.26
N ARG A 153 -4.46 4.19 -6.58
CA ARG A 153 -4.43 4.73 -7.94
C ARG A 153 -3.38 5.83 -8.05
N HIS A 154 -2.31 5.52 -8.79
CA HIS A 154 -1.22 6.45 -9.09
C HIS A 154 -0.42 5.95 -10.27
N VAL A 155 -0.01 6.87 -11.16
CA VAL A 155 0.81 6.55 -12.33
C VAL A 155 2.27 6.81 -11.98
N PHE A 156 3.01 5.77 -11.65
CA PHE A 156 4.41 5.90 -11.23
C PHE A 156 5.32 6.27 -12.39
N PRO A 157 6.47 6.90 -12.14
CA PRO A 157 7.46 7.15 -13.19
C PRO A 157 7.91 5.86 -13.90
N MET A 158 8.04 4.75 -13.16
CA MET A 158 8.36 3.43 -13.73
C MET A 158 7.29 2.91 -14.70
N GLU A 159 6.01 3.28 -14.51
CA GLU A 159 4.93 2.91 -15.43
C GLU A 159 4.98 3.74 -16.72
N LYS A 160 5.44 5.00 -16.63
CA LYS A 160 5.62 5.89 -17.79
C LYS A 160 6.91 5.63 -18.56
N ALA A 161 7.91 5.06 -17.88
CA ALA A 161 9.23 4.82 -18.45
C ALA A 161 9.14 3.92 -19.70
N GLY A 162 9.87 4.30 -20.74
CA GLY A 162 9.99 3.48 -21.94
C GLY A 162 10.71 2.16 -21.65
N LEU A 163 10.46 1.15 -22.47
CA LEU A 163 11.21 -0.10 -22.42
C LEU A 163 12.64 0.13 -22.94
N ASP A 164 13.63 -0.09 -22.09
CA ASP A 164 15.05 -0.02 -22.48
C ASP A 164 15.47 -1.27 -23.29
N LEU A 165 15.01 -2.45 -22.87
CA LEU A 165 15.28 -3.71 -23.55
C LEU A 165 14.03 -4.60 -23.60
N THR A 166 13.62 -5.02 -24.80
CA THR A 166 12.56 -6.02 -24.98
C THR A 166 13.18 -7.41 -25.10
N ILE A 167 13.08 -8.23 -24.06
CA ILE A 167 13.49 -9.63 -24.11
C ILE A 167 12.31 -10.46 -24.62
N LEU A 168 12.37 -10.89 -25.88
CA LEU A 168 11.44 -11.87 -26.44
C LEU A 168 11.78 -13.26 -25.90
N SER A 169 11.36 -13.55 -24.68
CA SER A 169 11.39 -14.92 -24.14
C SER A 169 10.02 -15.55 -24.28
N THR A 170 9.96 -16.68 -25.00
CA THR A 170 8.75 -17.50 -25.05
C THR A 170 8.61 -18.22 -23.72
N LEU A 171 7.96 -17.58 -22.74
CA LEU A 171 7.45 -18.27 -21.55
C LEU A 171 6.46 -19.33 -22.03
N ARG A 172 6.89 -20.60 -22.05
CA ARG A 172 6.09 -21.75 -22.56
C ARG A 172 4.73 -21.93 -21.87
N ILE A 173 4.49 -21.21 -20.77
CA ILE A 173 3.36 -21.39 -19.86
C ILE A 173 2.38 -20.20 -19.88
N PHE A 174 2.70 -19.10 -20.55
CA PHE A 174 1.72 -18.01 -20.73
C PHE A 174 0.82 -18.33 -21.94
N PRO A 175 -0.52 -18.30 -21.79
CA PRO A 175 -1.40 -18.41 -22.95
C PRO A 175 -1.06 -17.27 -23.91
N LYS A 176 -0.88 -17.61 -25.19
CA LYS A 176 -0.63 -16.60 -26.23
C LYS A 176 -1.75 -15.56 -26.14
N SER A 177 -1.44 -14.36 -25.69
CA SER A 177 -2.35 -13.23 -25.84
C SER A 177 -2.62 -13.09 -27.34
N GLN A 178 -3.89 -13.15 -27.72
CA GLN A 178 -4.27 -12.80 -29.08
C GLN A 178 -3.82 -11.35 -29.28
N GLN A 179 -2.91 -11.14 -30.24
CA GLN A 179 -2.65 -9.81 -30.75
C GLN A 179 -3.98 -9.27 -31.28
N VAL A 180 -4.61 -8.38 -30.54
CA VAL A 180 -5.70 -7.58 -31.07
C VAL A 180 -5.04 -6.57 -31.99
N SER A 181 -5.11 -6.81 -33.29
CA SER A 181 -4.65 -5.86 -34.30
C SER A 181 -5.45 -4.58 -34.16
N SER A 182 -4.77 -3.46 -33.94
CA SER A 182 -5.33 -2.12 -34.02
C SER A 182 -5.68 -1.81 -35.48
N ASN A 183 -6.80 -2.35 -35.97
CA ASN A 183 -7.48 -1.95 -37.20
C ASN A 183 -8.86 -2.64 -37.24
N GLY A 184 -9.83 -2.09 -36.53
CA GLY A 184 -11.22 -2.51 -36.60
C GLY A 184 -12.11 -1.46 -35.98
N LEU A 185 -12.75 -0.66 -36.83
CA LEU A 185 -13.77 0.32 -36.44
C LEU A 185 -14.80 -0.33 -35.52
N CYS A 186 -15.02 0.29 -34.36
CA CYS A 186 -16.17 0.03 -33.51
C CYS A 186 -17.44 0.46 -34.28
N ARG A 187 -18.38 -0.47 -34.47
CA ARG A 187 -19.80 -0.21 -34.69
C ARG A 187 -20.56 -0.82 -33.53
#